data_AF-A0A0S8B5Q2-F1
#
_entry.id   AF-A0A0S8B5Q2-F1
#
_cell.length_a   1.000
_cell.length_b   1.000
_cell.length_c   1.000
_cell.angle_alpha   90.00
_cell.angle_beta   90.00
_cell.angle_gamma   90.00
#
_symmetry.space_group_name_H-M   'P 1'
#
loop_
_entity.id
_entity.type
_entity.pdbx_description
1 polymer ?
#
loop_
_entity_poly.entity_id
_entity_poly.type
_entity_poly.pdbx_seq_one_letter_code
_entity_poly.pdbx_strand_id
1 'polypeptide(L)' 'YYDLATPFLATEYTFNHLQLDDDLMNNISMAYYESGHMMYIHQPSLQQLKRDLTAFVNTAVP' A
#
# COMPACT_ATOMS: atom_id res chain seq x y z
N TYR A 1 5.09 8.32 7.63
CA TYR A 1 5.78 7.03 7.64
C TYR A 1 6.55 6.87 8.93
N TYR A 2 5.89 6.32 9.94
CA TYR A 2 6.40 6.32 11.30
C TYR A 2 6.18 4.96 11.97
N ASP A 3 5.96 3.92 11.17
CA ASP A 3 5.76 2.55 11.65
C ASP A 3 7.11 1.87 11.86
N LEU A 4 7.36 1.43 13.10
CA LEU A 4 8.54 0.66 13.48
C LEU A 4 8.22 -0.82 13.75
N ALA A 5 6.94 -1.19 13.83
CA ALA A 5 6.50 -2.58 13.99
C ALA A 5 6.52 -3.30 12.63
N THR A 6 6.07 -2.62 11.57
CA THR A 6 6.29 -3.00 10.18
C THR A 6 7.05 -1.87 9.46
N PRO A 7 8.40 -1.88 9.50
CA PRO A 7 9.20 -0.78 8.99
C PRO A 7 8.96 -0.50 7.51
N PHE A 8 8.79 0.79 7.18
CA PHE A 8 8.56 1.28 5.82
C PHE A 8 9.52 0.68 4.78
N LEU A 9 10.83 0.73 5.05
CA LEU A 9 11.86 0.24 4.12
C LEU A 9 11.84 -1.29 3.97
N ALA A 10 11.37 -2.04 4.97
CA ALA A 10 11.24 -3.48 4.85
C ALA A 10 10.11 -3.85 3.87
N THR A 11 9.03 -3.06 3.82
CA THR A 11 7.97 -3.22 2.83
C THR A 11 8.47 -2.93 1.42
N GLU A 12 9.15 -1.80 1.18
CA GLU A 12 9.73 -1.50 -0.14
C GLU A 12 10.72 -2.57 -0.59
N TYR A 13 11.57 -3.05 0.32
CA TYR A 13 12.48 -4.15 0.04
C TYR A 13 11.72 -5.41 -0.41
N THR A 14 10.65 -5.78 0.29
CA THR A 14 9.84 -6.95 -0.06
C THR A 14 9.23 -6.81 -1.46
N PHE A 15 8.66 -5.65 -1.79
CA PHE A 15 8.08 -5.40 -3.12
C PHE A 15 9.12 -5.48 -4.25
N ASN A 16 10.32 -4.94 -4.01
CA ASN A 16 11.42 -5.00 -4.98
C ASN A 16 12.00 -6.42 -5.19
N HIS A 17 11.65 -7.38 -4.33
CA HIS A 17 12.18 -8.75 -4.36
C HIS A 17 11.09 -9.81 -4.49
N LEU A 18 9.92 -9.48 -5.07
CA LEU A 18 8.82 -10.43 -5.28
C LEU A 18 9.14 -11.54 -6.30
N GLN A 19 10.17 -11.36 -7.14
CA GLN A 19 10.58 -12.33 -8.17
C GLN A 19 9.44 -12.68 -9.14
N LEU A 20 8.66 -11.68 -9.54
CA LEU A 20 7.58 -11.83 -10.50
C LEU A 20 8.07 -11.49 -11.92
N ASP A 21 7.46 -12.12 -12.92
CA ASP A 21 7.64 -11.73 -14.32
C ASP A 21 7.15 -10.30 -14.54
N ASP A 22 7.81 -9.56 -15.44
CA ASP A 22 7.53 -8.14 -15.70
C ASP A 22 6.05 -7.88 -16.06
N ASP A 23 5.41 -8.82 -16.76
CA ASP A 23 4.00 -8.72 -17.13
C ASP A 23 3.06 -8.71 -15.90
N LEU A 24 3.45 -9.40 -14.83
CA LEU A 24 2.68 -9.48 -13.59
C LEU A 24 2.87 -8.25 -12.70
N MET A 25 3.98 -7.52 -12.84
CA MET A 25 4.25 -6.30 -12.08
C MET A 25 3.18 -5.23 -12.30
N ASN A 26 2.55 -5.21 -13.48
CA ASN A 26 1.46 -4.28 -13.81
C ASN A 26 0.19 -4.51 -12.96
N ASN A 27 0.05 -5.66 -12.31
CA ASN A 27 -1.08 -5.98 -11.45
C ASN A 27 -0.88 -5.52 -10.00
N ILE A 28 0.27 -4.92 -9.68
CA ILE A 28 0.67 -4.55 -8.33
C ILE A 28 0.72 -3.03 -8.23
N SER A 29 0.20 -2.50 -7.12
CA SER A 29 0.31 -1.08 -6.79
C SER A 29 0.76 -0.90 -5.34
N MET A 30 1.53 0.16 -5.10
CA MET A 30 1.89 0.62 -3.76
C MET A 30 1.28 1.99 -3.52
N ALA A 31 0.67 2.15 -2.35
CA ALA A 31 0.19 3.42 -1.85
C ALA A 31 0.82 3.68 -0.49
N TYR A 32 0.90 4.96 -0.16
CA TYR A 32 1.64 5.41 0.97
C TYR A 32 0.81 6.33 1.87
N TYR A 33 0.94 6.13 3.18
CA TYR A 33 0.14 6.83 4.18
C TYR A 33 1.02 7.46 5.24
N GLU A 34 0.83 8.75 5.51
CA GLU A 34 1.58 9.48 6.52
C GLU A 34 1.07 9.13 7.94
N SER A 35 1.44 7.97 8.46
CA SER A 35 1.10 7.53 9.81
C SER A 35 2.13 6.54 10.38
N GLY A 36 1.97 6.16 11.65
CA GLY A 36 2.54 4.94 12.23
C GLY A 36 1.67 3.71 11.95
N HIS A 37 1.92 2.63 12.70
CA HIS A 37 1.37 1.28 12.46
C HIS A 37 -0.15 1.24 12.22
N MET A 38 -0.91 1.87 13.10
CA MET A 38 -2.37 1.91 13.03
C MET A 38 -2.82 3.09 12.15
N MET A 39 -2.53 3.03 10.86
CA MET A 39 -2.71 4.14 9.92
C MET A 39 -4.14 4.70 9.84
N TYR A 40 -5.14 3.85 10.11
CA TYR A 40 -6.55 4.22 10.09
C TYR A 40 -6.98 5.10 11.29
N ILE A 41 -6.15 5.23 12.33
CA ILE A 41 -6.41 6.16 13.44
C ILE A 41 -6.08 7.61 13.02
N HIS A 42 -5.14 7.78 12.08
CA HIS A 42 -4.83 9.07 11.50
C HIS A 42 -5.88 9.46 10.45
N GLN A 43 -6.74 10.43 10.77
CA GLN A 43 -7.90 10.78 9.95
C GLN A 43 -7.58 11.09 8.46
N PRO A 44 -6.53 11.87 8.13
CA PRO A 44 -6.13 12.08 6.74
C PRO A 44 -5.76 10.78 6.02
N SER A 45 -5.00 9.90 6.68
CA SER A 45 -4.60 8.60 6.13
C SER A 45 -5.80 7.67 5.94
N LEU A 46 -6.77 7.67 6.86
CA LEU A 46 -8.00 6.89 6.72
C LEU A 46 -8.83 7.33 5.51
N GLN A 47 -8.97 8.65 5.29
CA GLN A 47 -9.67 9.18 4.13
C GLN A 47 -8.98 8.79 2.83
N GLN A 48 -7.65 8.86 2.79
CA GLN A 48 -6.86 8.40 1.66
C GLN A 48 -7.06 6.89 1.42
N LEU A 49 -6.90 6.06 2.46
CA LEU A 49 -7.06 4.62 2.41
C LEU A 49 -8.43 4.22 1.84
N LYS A 50 -9.50 4.91 2.27
CA LYS A 50 -10.86 4.65 1.75
C LYS A 50 -10.94 4.93 0.25
N ARG A 51 -10.37 6.04 -0.24
CA ARG A 51 -10.38 6.38 -1.67
C ARG A 51 -9.59 5.37 -2.48
N ASP A 52 -8.39 5.05 -2.03
CA ASP A 52 -7.46 4.16 -2.73
C ASP A 52 -8.03 2.73 -2.79
N LEU A 53 -8.61 2.23 -1.69
CA LEU A 53 -9.28 0.93 -1.65
C LEU A 53 -10.50 0.88 -2.59
N THR A 54 -11.30 1.94 -2.62
CA THR A 54 -12.46 2.01 -3.53
C THR A 54 -12.02 1.96 -4.99
N ALA A 55 -10.97 2.72 -5.34
CA ALA A 55 -10.41 2.72 -6.67
C ALA A 55 -9.87 1.33 -7.06
N PHE A 56 -9.10 0.70 -6.16
CA PHE A 56 -8.55 -0.63 -6.37
C PHE A 56 -9.65 -1.67 -6.66
N VAL A 57 -10.69 -1.73 -5.83
CA VAL A 57 -11.81 -2.69 -6.02
C VAL A 57 -12.51 -2.45 -7.35
N ASN A 58 -12.78 -1.20 -7.71
CA ASN A 58 -13.41 -0.87 -9.00
C ASN A 58 -12.56 -1.27 -10.21
N THR A 59 -11.22 -1.27 -10.09
CA THR A 59 -10.31 -1.70 -11.16
C THR A 59 -10.07 -3.22 -11.18
N ALA A 60 -10.29 -3.90 -10.05
CA ALA A 60 -9.98 -5.31 -9.88
C ALA A 60 -11.17 -6.25 -10.16
N VAL A 61 -12.39 -5.72 -10.18
CA VAL A 61 -13.62 -6.48 -10.44
C VAL A 61 -14.08 -6.24 -11.90
N PRO A 62 -14.55 -7.27 -12.63
CA PRO A 62 -15.09 -7.14 -13.99
C PRO A 62 -16.32 -6.23 -14.12
#